data_AF-A0A6I7QV06-F1
#
_entry.id   AF-A0A6I7QV06-F1
#
_cell.length_a   1.000
_cell.length_b   1.000
_cell.length_c   1.000
_cell.angle_alpha   90.00
_cell.angle_beta   90.00
_cell.angle_gamma   90.00
#
_symmetry.space_group_name_H-M   'P 1'
#
loop_
_entity.id
_entity.type
_entity.pdbx_description
1 polymer ?
#
loop_
_entity_poly.entity_id
_entity_poly.type
_entity_poly.pdbx_seq_one_letter_code
_entity_poly.pdbx_strand_id
1 'polypeptide(L)'
;MDKRTATAIRYDPSLPAPFVVATGRGDLAVKLVDLARKAGVPIRNDRDLAERLLWLAPGDVIPEELYRPVAEVLLFLLDLKKNELNNGNDEKNFG
;
A
#
# COMPACT_ATOMS: atom_id res chain seq x y z
N MET A 1 -5.84 -24.52 -0.67
CA MET A 1 -5.48 -23.38 -1.53
C MET A 1 -5.10 -22.21 -0.65
N ASP A 2 -3.95 -21.62 -0.93
CA ASP A 2 -3.39 -20.52 -0.17
C ASP A 2 -4.30 -19.28 -0.30
N LYS A 3 -4.78 -18.75 0.83
CA LYS A 3 -5.76 -17.64 0.88
C LYS A 3 -5.10 -16.25 0.77
N ARG A 4 -3.81 -16.19 0.45
CA ARG A 4 -3.07 -14.92 0.35
C ARG A 4 -3.56 -14.10 -0.84
N THR A 5 -3.85 -12.83 -0.57
CA THR A 5 -4.28 -11.83 -1.55
C THR A 5 -3.39 -10.60 -1.39
N ALA A 6 -3.15 -9.89 -2.49
CA ALA A 6 -2.41 -8.64 -2.48
C ALA A 6 -2.96 -7.73 -3.56
N THR A 7 -3.10 -6.45 -3.22
CA THR A 7 -3.49 -5.40 -4.16
C THR A 7 -2.53 -4.22 -4.00
N ALA A 8 -1.96 -3.77 -5.11
CA ALA A 8 -1.16 -2.56 -5.18
C ALA A 8 -2.04 -1.41 -5.66
N ILE A 9 -2.02 -0.30 -4.93
CA ILE A 9 -2.74 0.93 -5.27
C ILE A 9 -1.74 2.06 -5.52
N ARG A 10 -2.13 3.02 -6.33
CA ARG A 10 -1.37 4.25 -6.57
C ARG A 10 -2.24 5.46 -6.36
N TYR A 11 -1.68 6.45 -5.68
CA TYR A 11 -2.24 7.78 -5.57
C TYR A 11 -1.44 8.73 -6.47
N ASP A 12 -2.14 9.51 -7.27
CA ASP A 12 -1.60 10.60 -8.05
C ASP A 12 -2.39 11.87 -7.71
N PRO A 13 -1.77 12.91 -7.14
CA PRO A 13 -2.48 14.15 -6.78
C PRO A 13 -3.14 14.87 -7.96
N SER A 14 -2.74 14.57 -9.20
CA SER A 14 -3.37 15.11 -10.40
C SER A 14 -4.67 14.38 -10.79
N LEU A 15 -4.94 13.22 -10.19
CA LEU A 15 -6.12 12.42 -10.42
C LEU A 15 -7.13 12.59 -9.27
N PRO A 16 -8.44 12.46 -9.57
CA PRO A 16 -9.48 12.66 -8.56
C PRO A 16 -9.51 11.57 -7.48
N ALA A 17 -8.93 10.40 -7.76
CA ALA A 17 -8.94 9.27 -6.84
C ALA A 17 -7.76 8.32 -7.06
N PRO A 18 -7.33 7.57 -6.02
CA PRO A 18 -6.37 6.50 -6.20
C PRO A 18 -6.94 5.37 -7.05
N PHE A 19 -6.07 4.59 -7.66
CA PHE A 19 -6.44 3.51 -8.57
C PHE A 19 -5.60 2.26 -8.32
N VAL A 20 -6.11 1.12 -8.79
CA VAL A 20 -5.45 -0.18 -8.68
C VAL A 20 -4.40 -0.32 -9.77
N VAL A 21 -3.19 -0.72 -9.38
CA VAL A 21 -2.09 -0.98 -10.32
C VAL A 21 -1.93 -2.46 -10.60
N ALA A 22 -2.15 -3.30 -9.59
CA ALA A 22 -2.05 -4.74 -9.71
C ALA A 22 -2.86 -5.44 -8.61
N THR A 23 -3.40 -6.62 -8.92
CA THR A 23 -4.05 -7.51 -7.97
C THR A 23 -3.53 -8.94 -8.13
N GLY A 24 -3.54 -9.72 -7.05
CA GLY A 24 -3.03 -11.08 -7.09
C GLY A 24 -3.60 -11.97 -5.98
N ARG A 25 -3.63 -13.28 -6.26
CA ARG A 25 -4.00 -14.35 -5.33
C ARG A 25 -2.92 -15.43 -5.32
N GLY A 26 -2.78 -16.15 -4.21
CA GLY A 26 -1.84 -17.26 -4.07
C GLY A 26 -0.41 -16.83 -4.42
N ASP A 27 0.27 -17.57 -5.28
CA ASP A 27 1.65 -17.30 -5.68
C ASP A 27 1.86 -15.91 -6.30
N LEU A 28 0.85 -15.39 -7.01
CA LEU A 28 0.94 -14.03 -7.57
C LEU A 28 0.93 -12.97 -6.45
N ALA A 29 0.13 -13.17 -5.40
CA ALA A 29 0.13 -12.29 -4.23
C ALA A 29 1.51 -12.29 -3.54
N VAL A 30 2.14 -13.46 -3.42
CA VAL A 30 3.50 -13.58 -2.86
C VAL A 30 4.50 -12.79 -3.70
N LYS A 31 4.47 -12.96 -5.02
CA LYS A 31 5.36 -12.24 -5.95
C LYS A 31 5.15 -10.71 -5.88
N LEU A 32 3.91 -10.24 -5.76
CA LEU A 32 3.61 -8.82 -5.61
C LEU A 32 4.21 -8.25 -4.32
N VAL A 33 4.04 -8.95 -3.20
CA VAL A 33 4.60 -8.55 -1.91
C VAL A 33 6.12 -8.54 -1.95
N ASP A 34 6.75 -9.55 -2.55
CA ASP A 34 8.21 -9.61 -2.67
C ASP A 34 8.77 -8.51 -3.58
N LEU A 35 8.07 -8.17 -4.66
CA LEU A 35 8.42 -7.04 -5.51
C LEU A 35 8.31 -5.71 -4.75
N ALA A 36 7.23 -5.50 -4.01
CA ALA A 36 7.03 -4.31 -3.19
C ALA A 36 8.16 -4.15 -2.17
N ARG A 37 8.56 -5.22 -1.47
CA ARG A 37 9.70 -5.21 -0.54
C ARG A 37 11.00 -4.78 -1.22
N LYS A 38 11.31 -5.37 -2.38
CA LYS A 38 12.53 -5.05 -3.14
C LYS A 38 12.55 -3.62 -3.65
N ALA A 39 11.38 -3.07 -3.98
CA ALA A 39 11.23 -1.70 -4.46
C ALA A 39 11.11 -0.66 -3.32
N GLY A 40 11.14 -1.09 -2.05
CA GLY A 40 10.93 -0.19 -0.90
C GLY A 40 9.51 0.37 -0.82
N VAL A 41 8.53 -0.28 -1.46
CA VAL A 41 7.12 0.10 -1.37
C VAL A 41 6.55 -0.41 -0.04
N PRO A 42 5.98 0.46 0.80
CA PRO A 42 5.42 0.04 2.08
C PRO A 42 4.27 -0.96 1.91
N ILE A 43 4.20 -1.94 2.81
CA ILE A 43 3.20 -3.01 2.79
C ILE A 43 2.39 -2.94 4.07
N ARG A 44 1.07 -2.82 3.94
CA ARG A 44 0.12 -2.91 5.04
C ARG A 44 -0.64 -4.22 4.95
N ASN A 45 -0.72 -4.95 6.06
CA ASN A 45 -1.53 -6.16 6.15
C ASN A 45 -2.94 -5.77 6.64
N ASP A 46 -3.90 -5.80 5.72
CA ASP A 46 -5.30 -5.51 5.99
C ASP A 46 -6.15 -6.47 5.16
N ARG A 47 -6.63 -7.53 5.81
CA ARG A 47 -7.32 -8.62 5.13
C ARG A 47 -8.63 -8.16 4.48
N ASP A 48 -9.41 -7.38 5.21
CA ASP A 48 -10.75 -6.97 4.75
C ASP A 48 -10.63 -6.00 3.57
N LEU A 49 -9.71 -5.04 3.65
CA LEU A 49 -9.45 -4.13 2.53
C LEU A 49 -8.87 -4.88 1.32
N ALA A 50 -7.92 -5.79 1.54
CA ALA A 50 -7.34 -6.58 0.46
C ALA A 50 -8.40 -7.44 -0.26
N GLU A 51 -9.30 -8.10 0.48
CA GLU A 51 -10.40 -8.89 -0.11
C GLU A 51 -11.38 -8.02 -0.92
N ARG A 52 -11.68 -6.79 -0.48
CA ARG A 52 -12.54 -5.84 -1.20
C ARG A 52 -11.88 -5.32 -2.49
N LEU A 53 -10.62 -4.89 -2.40
CA LEU A 53 -9.88 -4.35 -3.55
C LEU A 53 -9.55 -5.42 -4.61
N LEU A 54 -9.56 -6.69 -4.24
CA LEU A 54 -9.24 -7.80 -5.14
C LEU A 54 -10.23 -7.97 -6.29
N TRP A 55 -11.42 -7.40 -6.17
CA TRP A 55 -12.45 -7.42 -7.22
C TRP A 55 -12.24 -6.34 -8.28
N LEU A 56 -11.33 -5.39 -8.05
CA LEU A 56 -10.99 -4.33 -8.99
C LEU A 56 -9.89 -4.80 -9.95
N ALA A 57 -9.98 -4.37 -11.21
CA ALA A 57 -8.97 -4.62 -12.22
C ALA A 57 -7.84 -3.56 -12.17
N PRO A 58 -6.63 -3.88 -12.66
CA PRO A 58 -5.61 -2.88 -12.93
C PRO A 58 -6.17 -1.74 -13.81
N GLY A 59 -5.99 -0.51 -13.36
CA GLY A 59 -6.53 0.71 -13.99
C GLY A 59 -7.84 1.20 -13.37
N ASP A 60 -8.57 0.35 -12.64
CA ASP A 60 -9.81 0.76 -11.99
C ASP A 60 -9.54 1.77 -10.88
N VAL A 61 -10.35 2.82 -10.88
CA VAL A 61 -10.39 3.80 -9.79
C VAL A 61 -11.04 3.16 -8.58
N ILE A 62 -10.52 3.47 -7.39
CA ILE A 62 -11.11 2.99 -6.14
C ILE A 62 -12.53 3.60 -6.00
N PRO A 63 -13.56 2.80 -5.65
CA PRO A 63 -14.90 3.32 -5.44
C PRO A 63 -15.01 4.07 -4.12
N GLU A 64 -15.95 5.02 -4.03
CA GLU A 64 -16.10 5.91 -2.87
C GLU A 64 -16.29 5.16 -1.55
N GLU A 65 -16.99 4.03 -1.58
CA GLU A 65 -17.20 3.16 -0.41
C GLU A 65 -15.90 2.63 0.22
N LEU A 66 -14.81 2.59 -0.57
CA LEU A 66 -13.48 2.16 -0.12
C LEU A 66 -12.55 3.34 0.19
N TYR A 67 -13.00 4.59 0.06
CA TYR A 67 -12.13 5.76 0.32
C TYR A 67 -11.68 5.85 1.77
N ARG A 68 -12.56 5.56 2.73
CA ARG A 68 -12.19 5.60 4.15
C ARG A 68 -11.05 4.62 4.48
N PRO A 69 -11.18 3.30 4.22
CA PRO A 69 -10.08 2.38 4.54
C PRO A 69 -8.82 2.66 3.72
N VAL A 70 -8.93 3.19 2.50
CA VAL A 70 -7.76 3.62 1.70
C VAL A 70 -7.07 4.86 2.28
N ALA A 71 -7.83 5.83 2.78
CA ALA A 71 -7.28 7.00 3.46
C ALA A 71 -6.47 6.60 4.71
N GLU A 72 -6.91 5.57 5.44
CA GLU A 72 -6.13 5.02 6.56
C GLU A 72 -4.78 4.44 6.10
N VAL A 73 -4.71 3.83 4.90
CA VAL A 73 -3.43 3.40 4.32
C VAL A 73 -2.53 4.60 4.07
N LEU A 74 -3.07 5.71 3.53
CA LEU A 74 -2.29 6.93 3.30
C LEU A 74 -1.79 7.57 4.60
N LEU A 75 -2.63 7.61 5.64
CA LEU A 75 -2.23 8.09 6.97
C LEU A 75 -1.09 7.24 7.55
N PHE A 76 -1.17 5.93 7.41
CA PHE A 76 -0.08 5.02 7.78
C PHE A 76 1.23 5.35 7.05
N LEU A 77 1.19 5.67 5.75
CA LEU A 77 2.38 6.08 5.00
C LEU A 77 2.99 7.39 5.53
N LEU A 78 2.13 8.35 5.90
CA LEU A 78 2.57 9.63 6.48
C LEU A 78 3.24 9.41 7.84
N ASP A 79 2.70 8.53 8.67
CA ASP A 79 3.27 8.19 9.98
C ASP A 79 4.61 7.48 9.83
N LEU A 80 4.74 6.53 8.89
CA LEU A 80 6.01 5.90 8.57
C LEU A 80 7.07 6.93 8.17
N LYS A 81 6.72 7.83 7.24
CA LYS A 81 7.62 8.90 6.79
C LYS A 81 8.03 9.83 7.93
N LYS A 82 7.11 10.18 8.83
CA LYS A 82 7.41 11.00 10.01
C LYS A 82 8.39 10.30 10.95
N ASN A 83 8.23 9.00 11.17
CA ASN A 83 9.12 8.22 12.02
C ASN A 83 10.53 8.10 11.41
N GLU A 84 10.64 7.93 10.09
CA GLU A 84 11.93 7.97 9.39
C GLU A 84 12.64 9.32 9.54
N LEU A 85 11.90 10.43 9.45
CA LEU A 85 12.44 11.78 9.62
C LEU A 85 12.89 12.07 11.07
N ASN A 86 12.21 11.51 12.07
CA ASN A 86 12.56 11.70 13.47
C ASN A 86 13.81 10.90 13.87
N ASN A 87 13.97 9.69 13.34
CA ASN A 87 15.10 8.81 13.66
C ASN A 87 16.42 9.23 12.98
N GLY A 88 16.39 10.14 12.01
CA GLY A 88 17.59 10.65 11.32
C GLY A 88 18.33 11.79 12.04
N ASN A 89 17.82 12.28 13.18
CA ASN A 89 18.40 13.41 13.92
C ASN A 89 19.31 13.00 15.09
N ASP A 90 19.47 11.70 15.35
CA ASP A 90 20.20 11.19 16.52
C ASP A 90 21.67 10.76 16.20
N GLU A 91 22.13 10.85 14.96
CA GLU A 91 23.50 10.43 14.57
C GLU A 91 24.52 11.57 14.40
N LYS A 92 24.17 12.83 14.70
CA LYS A 92 25.12 13.97 14.60
C LYS A 92 25.60 14.51 15.94
N ASN A 93 25.77 13.65 16.94
CA ASN A 93 26.32 14.07 18.23
C ASN A 93 27.33 13.07 18.81
N PHE A 94 28.31 12.64 18.00
CA PHE A 94 29.59 12.14 18.51
C PHE A 94 30.71 12.53 17.55
N GLY A 95 31.57 13.45 17.99
CA GLY A 95 32.76 13.92 17.29
C GLY A 95 33.09 15.36 17.62
#